data_AF-A0A0G4GQC0-F1
#
_entry.id   AF-A0A0G4GQC0-F1
#
_cell.length_a   1.000
_cell.length_b   1.000
_cell.length_c   1.000
_cell.angle_alpha   90.00
_cell.angle_beta   90.00
_cell.angle_gamma   90.00
#
_symmetry.space_group_name_H-M   'P 1'
#
loop_
_entity.id
_entity.type
_entity.pdbx_description
1 polymer ?
#
loop_
_entity_poly.entity_id
_entity_poly.type
_entity_poly.pdbx_seq_one_letter_code
_entity_poly.pdbx_strand_id
1 'polypeptide(L)'
;MACLTSGNVEPQEAFEAVKVQLAAKQQVHKVRQLREIFDAISEGLRRRLEEEGVDKDAPLPPLTVMHFEMAFGKAGIHLAQQHLQRLHQACRGKPQVLLHELMRQFFTDRRKEAVERLFHFLDVDSKGKISPAAVLLSLDPTNHPLVFAQRRHPDQVRKEFEMAFSKLGQWKSDEPYEPGDGPKARPEIHDVEWDEFCFFWREISASYPFRDDQAFEDLITACWHIPVPMNEGQRRKGILDKAEKKLRIKLFQRSHHAHTEFEILLGAFKKADLLRTGVADYRVVEDAFRLLGVNLSDEEMYVFFDAHAHQEGEEVPRDPSALQNTQLVVGSPPNASMRCPLELSNRVLAYRRFCEGFTSPTAAHNKEVVKTSVQKQYLVGW
;
A
#
# COMPACT_ATOMS: atom_id res chain seq x y z
N MET A 1 -23.54 -41.98 -28.35
CA MET A 1 -22.59 -40.91 -28.72
C MET A 1 -23.07 -39.58 -28.15
N ALA A 2 -22.78 -39.36 -26.87
CA ALA A 2 -22.82 -38.04 -26.26
C ALA A 2 -21.44 -37.85 -25.63
N CYS A 3 -20.51 -37.28 -26.40
CA CYS A 3 -19.27 -36.79 -25.85
C CYS A 3 -19.64 -35.61 -24.95
N LEU A 4 -19.73 -35.89 -23.65
CA LEU A 4 -19.64 -34.86 -22.62
C LEU A 4 -18.29 -34.19 -22.84
N THR A 5 -18.31 -33.01 -23.44
CA THR A 5 -17.19 -32.08 -23.39
C THR A 5 -16.95 -31.78 -21.91
N SER A 6 -16.05 -32.54 -21.29
CA SER A 6 -15.48 -32.19 -20.00
C SER A 6 -14.82 -30.83 -20.20
N GLY A 7 -15.57 -29.77 -19.90
CA GLY A 7 -15.03 -28.43 -19.89
C GLY A 7 -13.79 -28.46 -19.03
N ASN A 8 -12.63 -28.21 -19.66
CA ASN A 8 -11.37 -27.96 -18.99
C ASN A 8 -11.57 -26.65 -18.22
N VAL A 9 -12.26 -26.74 -17.11
CA VAL A 9 -12.34 -25.65 -16.15
C VAL A 9 -10.94 -25.52 -15.58
N GLU A 10 -10.28 -24.41 -15.87
CA GLU A 10 -8.87 -24.22 -15.56
C GLU A 10 -8.63 -24.34 -14.04
N PRO A 11 -7.50 -24.93 -13.61
CA PRO A 11 -7.06 -24.96 -12.21
C PRO A 11 -7.18 -23.60 -11.51
N GLN A 12 -7.04 -22.53 -12.28
CA GLN A 12 -7.21 -21.13 -11.89
C GLN A 12 -8.50 -20.89 -11.07
N GLU A 13 -9.64 -21.45 -11.47
CA GLU A 13 -10.92 -21.23 -10.76
C GLU A 13 -10.90 -21.82 -9.35
N ALA A 14 -10.24 -22.97 -9.16
CA ALA A 14 -10.16 -23.61 -7.86
C ALA A 14 -9.22 -22.83 -6.91
N PHE A 15 -8.13 -22.25 -7.44
CA PHE A 15 -7.29 -21.32 -6.69
C PHE A 15 -8.02 -20.02 -6.34
N GLU A 16 -8.77 -19.45 -7.28
CA GLU A 16 -9.58 -18.25 -7.02
C GLU A 16 -10.66 -18.51 -5.97
N ALA A 17 -11.28 -19.69 -5.93
CA ALA A 17 -12.23 -20.05 -4.87
C ALA A 17 -11.58 -20.05 -3.48
N VAL A 18 -10.36 -20.58 -3.34
CA VAL A 18 -9.58 -20.53 -2.09
C VAL A 18 -9.25 -19.08 -1.74
N LYS A 19 -8.78 -18.31 -2.71
CA LYS A 19 -8.41 -16.90 -2.55
C LYS A 19 -9.58 -16.04 -2.10
N VAL A 20 -10.77 -16.20 -2.69
CA VAL A 20 -11.98 -15.49 -2.27
C VAL A 20 -12.29 -15.78 -0.80
N GLN A 21 -12.18 -17.03 -0.36
CA GLN A 21 -12.41 -17.37 1.06
C GLN A 21 -11.34 -16.81 2.00
N LEU A 22 -10.07 -16.82 1.58
CA LEU A 22 -8.97 -16.22 2.36
C LEU A 22 -9.11 -14.69 2.43
N ALA A 23 -9.50 -14.04 1.34
CA ALA A 23 -9.67 -12.60 1.22
C ALA A 23 -10.90 -12.10 1.99
N ALA A 24 -12.02 -12.83 1.95
CA ALA A 24 -13.29 -12.41 2.56
C ALA A 24 -13.24 -12.32 4.10
N LYS A 25 -12.16 -12.79 4.75
CA LYS A 25 -12.09 -12.86 6.22
C LYS A 25 -10.80 -12.32 6.83
N GLN A 26 -9.93 -11.62 6.08
CA GLN A 26 -8.59 -11.21 6.57
C GLN A 26 -7.80 -12.39 7.17
N GLN A 27 -8.01 -13.60 6.64
CA GLN A 27 -7.59 -14.85 7.28
C GLN A 27 -6.20 -15.27 6.85
N VAL A 28 -5.25 -14.35 6.95
CA VAL A 28 -3.88 -14.59 6.49
C VAL A 28 -3.15 -15.59 7.40
N HIS A 29 -3.55 -15.67 8.67
CA HIS A 29 -3.17 -16.75 9.58
C HIS A 29 -3.54 -18.15 9.06
N LYS A 30 -4.51 -18.29 8.15
CA LYS A 30 -4.92 -19.61 7.63
C LYS A 30 -3.92 -20.23 6.67
N VAL A 31 -3.16 -19.44 5.91
CA VAL A 31 -2.10 -20.00 5.05
C VAL A 31 -1.02 -20.65 5.91
N ARG A 32 -0.64 -19.99 7.02
CA ARG A 32 0.25 -20.54 8.03
C ARG A 32 -0.33 -21.79 8.69
N GLN A 33 -1.60 -21.74 9.11
CA GLN A 33 -2.28 -22.92 9.68
C GLN A 33 -2.32 -24.08 8.70
N LEU A 34 -2.63 -23.83 7.41
CA LEU A 34 -2.61 -24.87 6.38
C LEU A 34 -1.23 -25.52 6.27
N ARG A 35 -0.16 -24.73 6.29
CA ARG A 35 1.21 -25.27 6.31
C ARG A 35 1.43 -26.16 7.52
N GLU A 36 1.16 -25.66 8.73
CA GLU A 36 1.33 -26.42 9.98
C GLU A 36 0.52 -27.73 9.97
N ILE A 37 -0.71 -27.70 9.41
CA ILE A 37 -1.56 -28.89 9.28
C ILE A 37 -0.99 -29.86 8.24
N PHE A 38 -0.55 -29.39 7.08
CA PHE A 38 0.04 -30.25 6.05
C PHE A 38 1.36 -30.87 6.50
N ASP A 39 2.18 -30.13 7.24
CA ASP A 39 3.42 -30.64 7.84
C ASP A 39 3.10 -31.74 8.86
N ALA A 40 2.10 -31.52 9.72
CA ALA A 40 1.65 -32.53 10.69
C ALA A 40 1.09 -33.79 10.02
N ILE A 41 0.35 -33.65 8.91
CA ILE A 41 -0.14 -34.79 8.12
C ILE A 41 1.03 -35.56 7.50
N SER A 42 1.98 -34.84 6.90
CA SER A 42 3.14 -35.44 6.23
C SER A 42 4.04 -36.20 7.21
N GLU A 43 4.26 -35.63 8.39
CA GLU A 43 5.00 -36.26 9.49
C GLU A 43 4.26 -37.50 10.01
N GLY A 44 2.93 -37.45 10.14
CA GLY A 44 2.12 -38.60 10.52
C GLY A 44 2.18 -39.74 9.51
N LEU A 45 2.23 -39.43 8.20
CA LEU A 45 2.42 -40.43 7.15
C LEU A 45 3.83 -41.02 7.17
N ARG A 46 4.85 -40.18 7.39
CA ARG A 46 6.24 -40.64 7.54
C ARG A 46 6.37 -41.68 8.65
N ARG A 47 5.83 -41.39 9.83
CA ARG A 47 5.85 -42.34 10.96
C ARG A 47 5.21 -43.68 10.65
N ARG A 48 4.07 -43.69 9.93
CA ARG A 48 3.42 -44.94 9.52
C ARG A 48 4.25 -45.75 8.53
N LEU A 49 4.91 -45.07 7.58
CA LEU A 49 5.81 -45.73 6.63
C LEU A 49 7.04 -46.31 7.35
N GLU A 50 7.58 -45.59 8.34
CA GLU A 50 8.66 -46.11 9.20
C GLU A 50 8.21 -47.34 10.00
N GLU A 51 6.99 -47.36 10.53
CA GLU A 51 6.40 -48.53 11.21
C GLU A 51 6.21 -49.73 10.26
N GLU A 52 5.98 -49.47 8.97
CA GLU A 52 5.90 -50.48 7.91
C GLU A 52 7.29 -50.92 7.38
N GLY A 53 8.38 -50.38 7.93
CA GLY A 53 9.75 -50.72 7.55
C GLY A 53 10.23 -50.06 6.26
N VAL A 54 9.54 -49.01 5.79
CA VAL A 54 10.00 -48.18 4.69
C VAL A 54 11.13 -47.27 5.19
N ASP A 55 12.13 -47.07 4.33
CA ASP A 55 13.28 -46.21 4.63
C ASP A 55 12.85 -44.77 4.98
N LYS A 56 13.49 -44.15 5.98
CA LYS A 56 13.19 -42.79 6.46
C LYS A 56 13.41 -41.73 5.38
N ASP A 57 14.35 -42.01 4.49
CA ASP A 57 14.72 -41.13 3.39
C ASP A 57 13.89 -41.38 2.12
N ALA A 58 12.98 -42.37 2.15
CA ALA A 58 12.08 -42.61 1.03
C ALA A 58 11.17 -41.40 0.78
N PRO A 59 10.95 -41.01 -0.49
CA PRO A 59 10.07 -39.90 -0.82
C PRO A 59 8.64 -40.20 -0.35
N LEU A 60 8.04 -39.23 0.34
CA LEU A 60 6.65 -39.37 0.81
C LEU A 60 5.69 -39.55 -0.37
N PRO A 61 4.70 -40.46 -0.25
CA PRO A 61 3.66 -40.59 -1.26
C PRO A 61 2.84 -39.29 -1.35
N PRO A 62 2.29 -38.96 -2.54
CA PRO A 62 1.41 -37.80 -2.68
C PRO A 62 0.24 -37.87 -1.71
N LEU A 63 -0.12 -36.73 -1.10
CA LEU A 63 -1.29 -36.67 -0.24
C LEU A 63 -2.56 -36.92 -1.07
N THR A 64 -3.56 -37.57 -0.48
CA THR A 64 -4.86 -37.82 -1.12
C THR A 64 -5.78 -36.60 -1.02
N VAL A 65 -6.89 -36.61 -1.77
CA VAL A 65 -7.94 -35.58 -1.68
C VAL A 65 -8.50 -35.48 -0.24
N MET A 66 -8.63 -36.61 0.46
CA MET A 66 -9.09 -36.65 1.85
C MET A 66 -8.14 -35.90 2.80
N HIS A 67 -6.83 -35.98 2.58
CA HIS A 67 -5.86 -35.21 3.37
C HIS A 67 -6.00 -33.70 3.13
N PHE A 68 -6.27 -33.28 1.89
CA PHE A 68 -6.55 -31.88 1.55
C PHE A 68 -7.85 -31.42 2.22
N GLU A 69 -8.93 -32.18 2.10
CA GLU A 69 -10.21 -31.88 2.73
C GLU A 69 -10.07 -31.71 4.24
N MET A 70 -9.36 -32.62 4.91
CA MET A 70 -9.07 -32.52 6.34
C MET A 70 -8.25 -31.27 6.67
N ALA A 71 -7.23 -30.94 5.87
CA ALA A 71 -6.40 -29.77 6.11
C ALA A 71 -7.19 -28.46 5.96
N PHE A 72 -7.95 -28.32 4.88
CA PHE A 72 -8.82 -27.16 4.65
C PHE A 72 -9.93 -27.06 5.70
N GLY A 73 -10.56 -28.17 6.07
CA GLY A 73 -11.58 -28.22 7.12
C GLY A 73 -11.05 -27.78 8.48
N LYS A 74 -9.86 -28.24 8.88
CA LYS A 74 -9.18 -27.80 10.12
C LYS A 74 -8.78 -26.33 10.07
N ALA A 75 -8.39 -25.83 8.90
CA ALA A 75 -8.18 -24.39 8.67
C ALA A 75 -9.50 -23.61 8.54
N GLY A 76 -10.68 -24.25 8.66
CA GLY A 76 -11.99 -23.61 8.51
C GLY A 76 -12.25 -23.01 7.12
N ILE A 77 -11.66 -23.61 6.09
CA ILE A 77 -11.86 -23.28 4.68
C ILE A 77 -12.73 -24.38 4.10
N HIS A 78 -13.91 -24.02 3.59
CA HIS A 78 -14.88 -25.01 3.13
C HIS A 78 -14.98 -24.94 1.61
N LEU A 79 -14.34 -25.88 0.93
CA LEU A 79 -14.34 -25.96 -0.53
C LEU A 79 -15.33 -27.02 -0.98
N ALA A 80 -16.01 -26.78 -2.10
CA ALA A 80 -16.79 -27.82 -2.76
C ALA A 80 -15.87 -28.97 -3.20
N GLN A 81 -16.38 -30.21 -3.16
CA GLN A 81 -15.58 -31.40 -3.47
C GLN A 81 -14.91 -31.34 -4.86
N GLN A 82 -15.59 -30.75 -5.84
CA GLN A 82 -15.04 -30.54 -7.18
C GLN A 82 -13.81 -29.62 -7.17
N HIS A 83 -13.81 -28.57 -6.35
CA HIS A 83 -12.67 -27.67 -6.22
C HIS A 83 -11.49 -28.34 -5.51
N LEU A 84 -11.76 -29.16 -4.48
CA LEU A 84 -10.72 -29.95 -3.79
C LEU A 84 -10.04 -30.94 -4.74
N GLN A 85 -10.82 -31.66 -5.54
CA GLN A 85 -10.28 -32.59 -6.55
C GLN A 85 -9.42 -31.87 -7.59
N ARG A 86 -9.86 -30.70 -8.08
CA ARG A 86 -9.09 -29.88 -9.03
C ARG A 86 -7.80 -29.34 -8.42
N LEU A 87 -7.83 -28.84 -7.20
CA LEU A 87 -6.64 -28.39 -6.48
C LEU A 87 -5.65 -29.53 -6.26
N HIS A 88 -6.13 -30.67 -5.80
CA HIS A 88 -5.32 -31.87 -5.62
C HIS A 88 -4.64 -32.29 -6.92
N GLN A 89 -5.37 -32.32 -8.03
CA GLN A 89 -4.85 -32.64 -9.35
C GLN A 89 -3.82 -31.61 -9.83
N ALA A 90 -4.11 -30.32 -9.68
CA ALA A 90 -3.20 -29.24 -10.07
C ALA A 90 -1.89 -29.28 -9.29
N CYS A 91 -1.95 -29.60 -8.00
CA CYS A 91 -0.79 -29.73 -7.13
C CYS A 91 -0.15 -31.12 -7.19
N ARG A 92 -0.70 -32.07 -7.97
CA ARG A 92 -0.27 -33.47 -8.04
C ARG A 92 -0.16 -34.13 -6.66
N GLY A 93 -1.07 -33.78 -5.74
CA GLY A 93 -1.05 -34.23 -4.34
C GLY A 93 0.09 -33.68 -3.48
N LYS A 94 0.90 -32.73 -3.98
CA LYS A 94 1.98 -32.09 -3.22
C LYS A 94 1.49 -30.79 -2.58
N PRO A 95 1.30 -30.74 -1.26
CA PRO A 95 0.80 -29.53 -0.58
C PRO A 95 1.75 -28.33 -0.71
N GLN A 96 3.06 -28.57 -0.90
CA GLN A 96 4.05 -27.52 -1.08
C GLN A 96 3.78 -26.68 -2.33
N VAL A 97 3.30 -27.32 -3.41
CA VAL A 97 2.93 -26.64 -4.66
C VAL A 97 1.72 -25.73 -4.43
N LEU A 98 0.72 -26.20 -3.68
CA LEU A 98 -0.44 -25.41 -3.27
C LEU A 98 -0.01 -24.19 -2.45
N LEU A 99 0.78 -24.42 -1.40
CA LEU A 99 1.23 -23.36 -0.51
C LEU A 99 2.08 -22.33 -1.25
N HIS A 100 2.99 -22.77 -2.12
CA HIS A 100 3.79 -21.88 -2.95
C HIS A 100 2.92 -21.02 -3.86
N GLU A 101 1.93 -21.61 -4.53
CA GLU A 101 1.04 -20.87 -5.41
C GLU A 101 0.15 -19.88 -4.64
N LEU A 102 -0.36 -20.27 -3.46
CA LEU A 102 -1.08 -19.36 -2.59
C LEU A 102 -0.18 -18.19 -2.16
N MET A 103 1.03 -18.45 -1.67
CA MET A 103 1.98 -17.41 -1.26
C MET A 103 2.36 -16.47 -2.41
N ARG A 104 2.51 -17.00 -3.62
CA ARG A 104 2.76 -16.20 -4.84
C ARG A 104 1.67 -15.16 -5.06
N GLN A 105 0.41 -15.51 -4.83
CA GLN A 105 -0.71 -14.59 -5.00
C GLN A 105 -0.77 -13.50 -3.92
N PHE A 106 -0.26 -13.74 -2.70
CA PHE A 106 -0.20 -12.71 -1.64
C PHE A 106 0.94 -11.70 -1.87
N PHE A 107 1.87 -12.00 -2.77
CA PHE A 107 3.00 -11.13 -3.09
C PHE A 107 2.69 -10.28 -4.32
N THR A 108 1.79 -9.31 -4.13
CA THR A 108 1.37 -8.37 -5.18
C THR A 108 2.55 -7.58 -5.74
N ASP A 109 2.41 -7.03 -6.94
CA ASP A 109 3.46 -6.22 -7.58
C ASP A 109 3.89 -5.06 -6.69
N ARG A 110 2.94 -4.41 -6.02
CA ARG A 110 3.20 -3.32 -5.07
C ARG A 110 4.08 -3.77 -3.89
N ARG A 111 3.82 -4.95 -3.33
CA ARG A 111 4.67 -5.51 -2.26
C ARG A 111 6.05 -5.91 -2.79
N LYS A 112 6.12 -6.44 -4.01
CA LYS A 112 7.38 -6.76 -4.68
C LYS A 112 8.23 -5.51 -4.86
N GLU A 113 7.66 -4.40 -5.34
CA GLU A 113 8.36 -3.12 -5.46
C GLU A 113 8.87 -2.62 -4.10
N ALA A 114 8.12 -2.82 -3.01
CA ALA A 114 8.58 -2.46 -1.67
C ALA A 114 9.81 -3.27 -1.24
N VAL A 115 9.79 -4.57 -1.51
CA VAL A 115 10.93 -5.48 -1.25
C VAL A 115 12.11 -5.17 -2.16
N GLU A 116 11.88 -4.76 -3.40
CA GLU A 116 12.91 -4.33 -4.36
C GLU A 116 13.62 -3.08 -3.88
N ARG A 117 12.86 -2.09 -3.40
CA ARG A 117 13.44 -0.90 -2.74
C ARG A 117 14.29 -1.27 -1.53
N LEU A 118 13.82 -2.19 -0.69
CA LEU A 118 14.60 -2.68 0.45
C LEU A 118 15.88 -3.39 -0.01
N PHE A 119 15.80 -4.22 -1.04
CA PHE A 119 16.95 -4.95 -1.57
C PHE A 119 18.01 -3.97 -2.08
N HIS A 120 17.63 -3.01 -2.93
CA HIS A 120 18.56 -1.99 -3.42
C HIS A 120 19.11 -1.09 -2.33
N PHE A 121 18.31 -0.78 -1.29
CA PHE A 121 18.77 0.00 -0.15
C PHE A 121 19.87 -0.73 0.66
N LEU A 122 19.75 -2.06 0.78
CA LEU A 122 20.71 -2.88 1.51
C LEU A 122 21.92 -3.32 0.67
N ASP A 123 21.76 -3.43 -0.65
CA ASP A 123 22.84 -3.73 -1.60
C ASP A 123 23.67 -2.47 -1.92
N VAL A 124 24.31 -1.92 -0.90
CA VAL A 124 25.10 -0.67 -0.98
C VAL A 124 26.19 -0.73 -2.05
N ASP A 125 26.78 -1.91 -2.26
CA ASP A 125 27.84 -2.14 -3.24
C ASP A 125 27.31 -2.48 -4.64
N SER A 126 25.99 -2.59 -4.84
CA SER A 126 25.36 -2.99 -6.11
C SER A 126 25.89 -4.33 -6.65
N LYS A 127 26.15 -5.29 -5.76
CA LYS A 127 26.67 -6.63 -6.12
C LYS A 127 25.56 -7.61 -6.50
N GLY A 128 24.30 -7.21 -6.33
CA GLY A 128 23.13 -8.08 -6.53
C GLY A 128 22.99 -9.14 -5.44
N LYS A 129 23.64 -8.95 -4.29
CA LYS A 129 23.70 -9.91 -3.18
C LYS A 129 23.66 -9.18 -1.83
N ILE A 130 22.92 -9.73 -0.88
CA ILE A 130 22.78 -9.14 0.46
C ILE A 130 23.04 -10.19 1.53
N SER A 131 23.86 -9.85 2.51
CA SER A 131 24.03 -10.68 3.70
C SER A 131 22.79 -10.60 4.61
N PRO A 132 22.21 -11.71 5.07
CA PRO A 132 21.13 -11.70 6.07
C PRO A 132 21.47 -10.90 7.33
N ALA A 133 22.75 -10.86 7.70
CA ALA A 133 23.23 -10.06 8.83
C ALA A 133 23.05 -8.54 8.58
N ALA A 134 23.27 -8.07 7.35
CA ALA A 134 23.06 -6.67 6.98
C ALA A 134 21.58 -6.27 7.09
N VAL A 135 20.66 -7.17 6.73
CA VAL A 135 19.21 -6.97 6.88
C VAL A 135 18.83 -6.80 8.35
N LEU A 136 19.38 -7.62 9.24
CA LEU A 136 19.10 -7.58 10.68
C LEU A 136 19.77 -6.41 11.41
N LEU A 137 20.96 -6.01 10.96
CA LEU A 137 21.71 -4.88 11.51
C LEU A 137 21.01 -3.55 11.24
N SER A 138 20.43 -3.42 10.04
CA SER A 138 19.67 -2.23 9.60
C SER A 138 18.22 -2.21 10.11
N LEU A 139 17.72 -3.31 10.65
CA LEU A 139 16.38 -3.39 11.23
C LEU A 139 16.26 -2.52 12.49
N ASP A 140 15.31 -1.58 12.45
CA ASP A 140 14.80 -0.84 13.60
C ASP A 140 13.44 -1.40 14.04
N PRO A 141 13.41 -2.28 15.06
CA PRO A 141 12.18 -2.89 15.54
C PRO A 141 11.28 -1.89 16.29
N THR A 142 11.78 -0.72 16.70
CA THR A 142 10.98 0.26 17.46
C THR A 142 9.91 0.92 16.61
N ASN A 143 10.16 1.04 15.30
CA ASN A 143 9.21 1.57 14.31
C ASN A 143 8.30 0.50 13.71
N HIS A 144 8.37 -0.74 14.19
CA HIS A 144 7.46 -1.79 13.73
C HIS A 144 5.99 -1.44 14.07
N PRO A 145 5.01 -1.58 13.17
CA PRO A 145 3.63 -1.14 13.41
C PRO A 145 3.00 -1.70 14.69
N LEU A 146 3.28 -2.97 15.03
CA LEU A 146 2.81 -3.59 16.28
C LEU A 146 3.49 -3.06 17.54
N VAL A 147 4.73 -2.58 17.43
CA VAL A 147 5.48 -1.98 18.55
C VAL A 147 5.04 -0.55 18.76
N PHE A 148 4.88 0.21 17.67
CA PHE A 148 4.31 1.56 17.69
C PHE A 148 2.90 1.57 18.31
N ALA A 149 2.08 0.55 17.99
CA ALA A 149 0.76 0.35 18.59
C ALA A 149 0.79 -0.26 20.01
N GLN A 150 1.97 -0.43 20.62
CA GLN A 150 2.18 -1.01 21.96
C GLN A 150 1.61 -2.42 22.15
N ARG A 151 1.50 -3.20 21.06
CA ARG A 151 1.00 -4.60 21.09
C ARG A 151 2.13 -5.63 21.20
N ARG A 152 3.37 -5.23 20.94
CA ARG A 152 4.57 -6.08 21.04
C ARG A 152 5.78 -5.30 21.54
N HIS A 153 6.72 -6.01 22.15
CA HIS A 153 8.02 -5.44 22.54
C HIS A 153 8.99 -5.45 21.35
N PRO A 154 9.86 -4.42 21.19
CA PRO A 154 10.86 -4.38 20.11
C PRO A 154 11.74 -5.64 20.04
N ASP A 155 12.20 -6.14 21.19
CA ASP A 155 13.07 -7.33 21.25
C ASP A 155 12.39 -8.59 20.71
N GLN A 156 11.07 -8.72 20.94
CA GLN A 156 10.31 -9.84 20.42
C GLN A 156 10.26 -9.80 18.88
N VAL A 157 10.03 -8.61 18.32
CA VAL A 157 10.03 -8.41 16.86
C VAL A 157 11.40 -8.71 16.28
N ARG A 158 12.48 -8.18 16.87
CA ARG A 158 13.85 -8.47 16.43
C ARG A 158 14.13 -9.98 16.42
N LYS A 159 13.80 -10.68 17.51
CA LYS A 159 13.99 -12.14 17.60
C LYS A 159 13.18 -12.91 16.56
N GLU A 160 11.95 -12.47 16.26
CA GLU A 160 11.14 -13.09 15.21
C GLU A 160 11.78 -12.94 13.82
N PHE A 161 12.31 -11.76 13.49
CA PHE A 161 13.06 -11.56 12.25
C PHE A 161 14.37 -12.37 12.24
N GLU A 162 15.13 -12.44 13.34
CA GLU A 162 16.33 -13.28 13.45
C GLU A 162 16.02 -14.76 13.20
N MET A 163 14.92 -15.27 13.78
CA MET A 163 14.47 -16.64 13.55
C MET A 163 14.00 -16.86 12.11
N ALA A 164 13.42 -15.84 11.47
CA ALA A 164 13.01 -15.93 10.08
C ALA A 164 14.24 -15.92 9.13
N PHE A 165 15.14 -14.95 9.29
CA PHE A 165 16.32 -14.79 8.44
C PHE A 165 17.38 -15.89 8.65
N SER A 166 17.45 -16.51 9.83
CA SER A 166 18.36 -17.66 10.03
C SER A 166 18.00 -18.86 9.14
N LYS A 167 16.74 -19.00 8.73
CA LYS A 167 16.30 -20.02 7.77
C LYS A 167 16.68 -19.66 6.33
N LEU A 168 16.79 -18.37 6.01
CA LEU A 168 17.10 -17.90 4.66
C LEU A 168 18.48 -18.36 4.20
N GLY A 169 19.49 -18.29 5.09
CA GLY A 169 20.85 -18.76 4.79
C GLY A 169 20.99 -20.28 4.70
N GLN A 170 19.96 -21.05 5.09
CA GLN A 170 19.95 -22.52 5.06
C GLN A 170 19.21 -23.09 3.84
N TRP A 171 18.54 -22.23 3.04
CA TRP A 171 17.63 -22.68 1.98
C TRP A 171 18.30 -23.48 0.84
N LYS A 172 19.59 -23.26 0.56
CA LYS A 172 20.31 -23.97 -0.51
C LYS A 172 20.94 -25.29 -0.08
N SER A 173 20.96 -25.65 1.20
CA SER A 173 21.66 -26.85 1.68
C SER A 173 20.82 -28.13 1.63
N ASP A 174 19.93 -28.27 0.63
CA ASP A 174 19.23 -29.54 0.35
C ASP A 174 20.15 -30.57 -0.33
N GLU A 175 21.42 -30.23 -0.58
CA GLU A 175 22.43 -31.25 -0.83
C GLU A 175 22.62 -32.11 0.43
N PRO A 176 22.45 -33.44 0.33
CA PRO A 176 22.55 -34.33 1.48
C PRO A 176 23.92 -34.15 2.14
N TYR A 177 23.90 -33.67 3.38
CA TYR A 177 25.08 -33.58 4.22
C TYR A 177 25.69 -34.97 4.36
N GLU A 178 26.79 -35.25 3.67
CA GLU A 178 27.50 -36.52 3.83
C GLU A 178 28.07 -36.58 5.26
N PRO A 179 27.65 -37.56 6.08
CA PRO A 179 28.07 -37.68 7.47
C PRO A 179 29.47 -38.31 7.51
N GLY A 180 30.50 -37.56 7.09
CA GLY A 180 31.86 -38.09 6.90
C GLY A 180 32.99 -37.36 7.62
N ASP A 181 32.94 -36.04 7.75
CA ASP A 181 34.17 -35.28 8.07
C ASP A 181 33.99 -34.24 9.19
N GLY A 182 34.25 -34.67 10.44
CA GLY A 182 34.65 -33.79 11.56
C GLY A 182 33.73 -32.62 11.95
N PRO A 183 34.12 -31.83 12.98
CA PRO A 183 33.45 -30.58 13.32
C PRO A 183 33.84 -29.51 12.28
N LYS A 184 33.31 -29.62 11.06
CA LYS A 184 33.47 -28.56 10.05
C LYS A 184 32.73 -27.31 10.51
N ALA A 185 33.38 -26.17 10.27
CA ALA A 185 32.97 -24.84 10.69
C ALA A 185 31.46 -24.60 10.48
N ARG A 186 30.84 -23.88 11.42
CA ARG A 186 29.45 -23.43 11.36
C ARG A 186 29.18 -22.92 9.92
N PRO A 187 28.12 -23.41 9.22
CA PRO A 187 27.90 -23.09 7.82
C PRO A 187 27.97 -21.58 7.62
N GLU A 188 28.85 -21.15 6.73
CA GLU A 188 29.01 -19.74 6.40
C GLU A 188 27.66 -19.21 5.93
N ILE A 189 27.20 -18.12 6.55
CA ILE A 189 25.94 -17.48 6.13
C ILE A 189 26.21 -16.90 4.74
N HIS A 190 25.70 -17.57 3.71
CA HIS A 190 25.86 -17.13 2.34
C HIS A 190 25.07 -15.84 2.08
N ASP A 191 25.61 -14.99 1.23
CA ASP A 191 24.86 -13.85 0.71
C ASP A 191 23.70 -14.33 -0.17
N VAL A 192 22.60 -13.60 -0.11
CA VAL A 192 21.32 -13.96 -0.70
C VAL A 192 21.10 -13.14 -1.97
N GLU A 193 20.75 -13.80 -3.06
CA GLU A 193 20.41 -13.15 -4.34
C GLU A 193 18.96 -12.65 -4.35
N TRP A 194 18.61 -11.81 -5.33
CA TRP A 194 17.27 -11.21 -5.43
C TRP A 194 16.11 -12.21 -5.38
N ASP A 195 16.23 -13.33 -6.10
CA ASP A 195 15.16 -14.34 -6.17
C ASP A 195 14.91 -15.03 -4.82
N GLU A 196 15.98 -15.32 -4.08
CA GLU A 196 15.92 -15.91 -2.73
C GLU A 196 15.37 -14.90 -1.72
N PHE A 197 15.80 -13.63 -1.83
CA PHE A 197 15.27 -12.55 -1.01
C PHE A 197 13.78 -12.34 -1.24
N CYS A 198 13.34 -12.33 -2.51
CA CYS A 198 11.94 -12.30 -2.88
C CYS A 198 11.17 -13.49 -2.30
N PHE A 199 11.71 -14.70 -2.43
CA PHE A 199 11.08 -15.91 -1.92
C PHE A 199 10.82 -15.81 -0.41
N PHE A 200 11.80 -15.33 0.35
CA PHE A 200 11.65 -15.08 1.78
C PHE A 200 10.52 -14.10 2.09
N TRP A 201 10.52 -12.94 1.41
CA TRP A 201 9.51 -11.93 1.65
C TRP A 201 8.11 -12.33 1.18
N ARG A 202 7.97 -13.32 0.28
CA ARG A 202 6.66 -13.91 -0.04
C ARG A 202 6.03 -14.57 1.17
N GLU A 203 6.83 -15.26 2.00
CA GLU A 203 6.31 -15.91 3.21
C GLU A 203 5.86 -14.87 4.24
N ILE A 204 6.67 -13.83 4.46
CA ILE A 204 6.30 -12.71 5.34
C ILE A 204 5.06 -12.00 4.80
N SER A 205 5.03 -11.69 3.51
CA SER A 205 3.89 -11.06 2.84
C SER A 205 2.59 -11.86 3.00
N ALA A 206 2.69 -13.19 2.89
CA ALA A 206 1.59 -14.11 3.15
C ALA A 206 1.19 -14.20 4.64
N SER A 207 1.78 -13.38 5.53
CA SER A 207 1.32 -13.17 6.91
C SER A 207 0.55 -11.85 7.10
N TYR A 208 0.57 -10.93 6.10
CA TYR A 208 -0.13 -9.64 6.12
C TYR A 208 -1.47 -9.68 5.37
N PRO A 209 -2.52 -8.97 5.86
CA PRO A 209 -3.84 -8.90 5.22
C PRO A 209 -3.77 -8.68 3.69
N PHE A 210 -4.47 -9.52 2.90
CA PHE A 210 -4.40 -9.58 1.42
C PHE A 210 -4.71 -8.26 0.68
N ARG A 211 -5.28 -7.26 1.35
CA ARG A 211 -5.69 -5.99 0.75
C ARG A 211 -5.02 -4.77 1.35
N ASP A 212 -4.09 -5.00 2.28
CA ASP A 212 -3.40 -3.92 2.97
C ASP A 212 -1.93 -3.89 2.53
N ASP A 213 -1.72 -3.64 1.24
CA ASP A 213 -0.39 -3.45 0.68
C ASP A 213 0.29 -2.21 1.28
N GLN A 214 -0.52 -1.23 1.71
CA GLN A 214 -0.01 -0.06 2.43
C GLN A 214 0.61 -0.48 3.77
N ALA A 215 -0.06 -1.29 4.58
CA ALA A 215 0.52 -1.75 5.85
C ALA A 215 1.82 -2.56 5.67
N PHE A 216 1.94 -3.33 4.57
CA PHE A 216 3.18 -4.05 4.25
C PHE A 216 4.30 -3.10 3.81
N GLU A 217 3.99 -2.09 3.00
CA GLU A 217 4.93 -1.02 2.65
C GLU A 217 5.37 -0.21 3.88
N ASP A 218 4.42 0.18 4.72
CA ASP A 218 4.67 0.92 5.96
C ASP A 218 5.59 0.12 6.89
N LEU A 219 5.39 -1.21 6.98
CA LEU A 219 6.32 -2.09 7.70
C LEU A 219 7.73 -1.98 7.14
N ILE A 220 7.91 -2.26 5.85
CA ILE A 220 9.24 -2.30 5.22
C ILE A 220 9.94 -0.94 5.35
N THR A 221 9.20 0.14 5.11
CA THR A 221 9.76 1.48 5.07
C THR A 221 10.07 2.02 6.47
N ALA A 222 9.18 1.79 7.45
CA ALA A 222 9.40 2.23 8.82
C ALA A 222 10.49 1.41 9.54
N CYS A 223 10.54 0.10 9.33
CA CYS A 223 11.53 -0.76 10.00
C CYS A 223 12.95 -0.63 9.44
N TRP A 224 13.15 -0.20 8.19
CA TRP A 224 14.48 -0.05 7.59
C TRP A 224 14.82 1.39 7.22
N HIS A 225 13.97 2.35 7.63
CA HIS A 225 14.13 3.77 7.30
C HIS A 225 14.32 4.02 5.80
N ILE A 226 13.69 3.18 4.96
CA ILE A 226 13.81 3.33 3.52
C ILE A 226 13.07 4.61 3.15
N PRO A 227 13.74 5.56 2.47
CA PRO A 227 13.05 6.72 1.96
C PRO A 227 12.02 6.22 0.96
N VAL A 228 10.74 6.32 1.31
CA VAL A 228 9.67 6.07 0.34
C VAL A 228 9.83 7.13 -0.73
N PRO A 229 10.12 6.77 -1.99
CA PRO A 229 10.00 7.72 -3.06
C PRO A 229 8.53 8.14 -3.04
N MET A 230 8.24 9.31 -2.48
CA MET A 230 6.87 9.79 -2.46
C MET A 230 6.48 9.88 -3.93
N ASN A 231 5.55 9.02 -4.36
CA ASN A 231 4.95 9.14 -5.68
C ASN A 231 4.55 10.61 -5.83
N GLU A 232 4.86 11.23 -6.96
CA GLU A 232 4.66 12.69 -7.11
C GLU A 232 3.21 13.08 -6.76
N GLY A 233 2.25 12.20 -7.05
CA GLY A 233 0.85 12.33 -6.61
C GLY A 233 0.65 12.27 -5.09
N GLN A 234 1.32 11.38 -4.36
CA GLN A 234 1.28 11.33 -2.89
C GLN A 234 1.99 12.53 -2.25
N ARG A 235 3.15 12.95 -2.79
CA ARG A 235 3.84 14.18 -2.36
C ARG A 235 2.93 15.38 -2.55
N ARG A 236 2.36 15.54 -3.75
CA ARG A 236 1.39 16.60 -4.08
C ARG A 236 0.19 16.53 -3.15
N LYS A 237 -0.37 15.36 -2.87
CA LYS A 237 -1.49 15.20 -1.93
C LYS A 237 -1.12 15.64 -0.51
N GLY A 238 0.03 15.21 0.01
CA GLY A 238 0.49 15.62 1.34
C GLY A 238 0.75 17.13 1.46
N ILE A 239 1.30 17.73 0.40
CA ILE A 239 1.48 19.19 0.30
C ILE A 239 0.13 19.91 0.26
N LEU A 240 -0.82 19.39 -0.53
CA LEU A 240 -2.18 19.93 -0.63
C LEU A 240 -2.89 19.86 0.73
N ASP A 241 -2.90 18.70 1.38
CA ASP A 241 -3.53 18.50 2.69
C ASP A 241 -2.97 19.48 3.74
N LYS A 242 -1.65 19.73 3.71
CA LYS A 242 -0.98 20.70 4.59
C LYS A 242 -1.39 22.15 4.27
N ALA A 243 -1.43 22.53 3.00
CA ALA A 243 -1.85 23.85 2.56
C ALA A 243 -3.31 24.14 2.91
N GLU A 244 -4.20 23.19 2.61
CA GLU A 244 -5.62 23.22 2.96
C GLU A 244 -5.84 23.37 4.47
N LYS A 245 -5.11 22.60 5.27
CA LYS A 245 -5.17 22.68 6.74
C LYS A 245 -4.76 24.07 7.25
N LYS A 246 -3.68 24.66 6.72
CA LYS A 246 -3.25 26.02 7.09
C LYS A 246 -4.33 27.06 6.76
N LEU A 247 -4.91 26.99 5.57
CA LEU A 247 -5.98 27.88 5.14
C LEU A 247 -7.20 27.75 6.06
N ARG A 248 -7.64 26.53 6.35
CA ARG A 248 -8.79 26.27 7.24
C ARG A 248 -8.59 26.84 8.63
N ILE A 249 -7.43 26.60 9.24
CA ILE A 249 -7.12 27.14 10.57
C ILE A 249 -7.24 28.67 10.56
N LYS A 250 -6.78 29.34 9.51
CA LYS A 250 -6.85 30.80 9.39
C LYS A 250 -8.26 31.32 9.12
N LEU A 251 -9.03 30.64 8.27
CA LEU A 251 -10.44 30.96 8.04
C LEU A 251 -11.25 30.80 9.33
N PHE A 252 -11.03 29.71 10.07
CA PHE A 252 -11.66 29.47 11.36
C PHE A 252 -11.28 30.57 12.38
N GLN A 253 -10.00 30.91 12.50
CA GLN A 253 -9.53 31.99 13.40
C GLN A 253 -10.14 33.35 13.08
N ARG A 254 -10.47 33.62 11.82
CA ARG A 254 -11.11 34.87 11.38
C ARG A 254 -12.63 34.80 11.35
N SER A 255 -13.20 33.60 11.47
CA SER A 255 -14.64 33.42 11.48
C SER A 255 -15.22 34.05 12.75
N HIS A 256 -16.15 34.97 12.54
CA HIS A 256 -16.98 35.57 13.59
C HIS A 256 -18.43 35.12 13.36
N HIS A 257 -19.28 35.23 14.38
CA HIS A 257 -20.69 34.79 14.28
C HIS A 257 -21.49 35.42 13.12
N ALA A 258 -21.03 36.55 12.57
CA ALA A 258 -21.67 37.26 11.48
C ALA A 258 -21.26 36.80 10.06
N HIS A 259 -20.16 36.05 9.92
CA HIS A 259 -19.61 35.70 8.60
C HIS A 259 -19.18 34.24 8.54
N THR A 260 -19.56 33.57 7.46
CA THR A 260 -19.10 32.23 7.14
C THR A 260 -17.64 32.24 6.64
N GLU A 261 -16.94 31.11 6.76
CA GLU A 261 -15.58 30.95 6.24
C GLU A 261 -15.50 31.30 4.74
N PHE A 262 -16.53 30.92 3.99
CA PHE A 262 -16.66 31.24 2.57
C PHE A 262 -16.77 32.75 2.31
N GLU A 263 -17.59 33.48 3.08
CA GLU A 263 -17.72 34.94 2.92
C GLU A 263 -16.42 35.67 3.25
N ILE A 264 -15.67 35.18 4.24
CA ILE A 264 -14.35 35.72 4.60
C ILE A 264 -13.35 35.50 3.47
N LEU A 265 -13.29 34.28 2.94
CA LEU A 265 -12.43 33.93 1.82
C LEU A 265 -12.78 34.76 0.58
N LEU A 266 -14.06 34.85 0.26
CA LEU A 266 -14.58 35.66 -0.86
C LEU A 266 -14.28 37.14 -0.68
N GLY A 267 -14.39 37.66 0.54
CA GLY A 267 -13.99 39.03 0.88
C GLY A 267 -12.51 39.29 0.67
N ALA A 268 -11.64 38.31 0.94
CA ALA A 268 -10.21 38.40 0.65
C ALA A 268 -9.95 38.41 -0.86
N PHE A 269 -10.62 37.56 -1.64
CA PHE A 269 -10.54 37.56 -3.10
C PHE A 269 -10.97 38.89 -3.71
N LYS A 270 -12.09 39.47 -3.27
CA LYS A 270 -12.55 40.78 -3.74
C LYS A 270 -11.56 41.91 -3.46
N LYS A 271 -10.81 41.81 -2.36
CA LYS A 271 -9.78 42.78 -2.00
C LYS A 271 -8.48 42.59 -2.79
N ALA A 272 -8.16 41.34 -3.15
CA ALA A 272 -7.00 40.99 -3.95
C ALA A 272 -7.20 41.30 -5.45
N ASP A 273 -8.43 41.17 -5.98
CA ASP A 273 -8.78 41.54 -7.35
C ASP A 273 -8.97 43.06 -7.49
N LEU A 274 -7.86 43.79 -7.45
CA LEU A 274 -7.83 45.26 -7.51
C LEU A 274 -8.49 45.82 -8.78
N LEU A 275 -8.38 45.07 -9.88
CA LEU A 275 -8.93 45.43 -11.18
C LEU A 275 -10.40 45.03 -11.35
N ARG A 276 -10.98 44.33 -10.37
CA ARG A 276 -12.35 43.79 -10.41
C ARG A 276 -12.61 43.02 -11.70
N THR A 277 -11.63 42.23 -12.11
CA THR A 277 -11.72 41.41 -13.32
C THR A 277 -12.72 40.27 -13.17
N GLY A 278 -12.98 39.86 -11.93
CA GLY A 278 -13.73 38.63 -11.71
C GLY A 278 -12.95 37.42 -12.20
N VAL A 279 -11.62 37.45 -12.12
CA VAL A 279 -10.73 36.32 -12.43
C VAL A 279 -9.71 36.17 -11.30
N ALA A 280 -9.59 34.95 -10.74
CA ALA A 280 -8.58 34.65 -9.71
C ALA A 280 -7.40 33.88 -10.31
N ASP A 281 -6.46 34.60 -10.90
CA ASP A 281 -5.16 34.01 -11.30
C ASP A 281 -4.29 33.65 -10.08
N TYR A 282 -3.10 33.09 -10.33
CA TYR A 282 -2.20 32.65 -9.25
C TYR A 282 -1.87 33.78 -8.27
N ARG A 283 -1.64 34.99 -8.79
CA ARG A 283 -1.26 36.15 -7.98
C ARG A 283 -2.43 36.62 -7.11
N VAL A 284 -3.65 36.67 -7.67
CA VAL A 284 -4.85 37.05 -6.93
C VAL A 284 -5.15 36.06 -5.79
N VAL A 285 -4.99 34.75 -6.03
CA VAL A 285 -5.14 33.74 -4.96
C VAL A 285 -4.06 33.95 -3.89
N GLU A 286 -2.82 34.20 -4.29
CA GLU A 286 -1.70 34.41 -3.37
C GLU A 286 -1.93 35.63 -2.47
N ASP A 287 -2.32 36.76 -3.08
CA ASP A 287 -2.63 37.99 -2.37
C ASP A 287 -3.84 37.85 -1.44
N ALA A 288 -4.88 37.12 -1.87
CA ALA A 288 -6.01 36.80 -1.00
C ALA A 288 -5.56 35.99 0.23
N PHE A 289 -4.64 35.04 0.08
CA PHE A 289 -4.13 34.21 1.18
C PHE A 289 -3.25 35.02 2.12
N ARG A 290 -2.41 35.91 1.58
CA ARG A 290 -1.64 36.88 2.38
C ARG A 290 -2.55 37.82 3.17
N LEU A 291 -3.63 38.32 2.56
CA LEU A 291 -4.63 39.14 3.25
C LEU A 291 -5.29 38.40 4.42
N LEU A 292 -5.45 37.06 4.32
CA LEU A 292 -5.94 36.18 5.39
C LEU A 292 -4.87 35.84 6.44
N GLY A 293 -3.59 36.17 6.20
CA GLY A 293 -2.47 35.77 7.04
C GLY A 293 -2.12 34.29 6.91
N VAL A 294 -2.42 33.68 5.75
CA VAL A 294 -2.05 32.31 5.40
C VAL A 294 -0.71 32.36 4.67
N ASN A 295 0.34 31.86 5.32
CA ASN A 295 1.67 31.78 4.72
C ASN A 295 1.91 30.36 4.19
N LEU A 296 1.81 30.21 2.87
CA LEU A 296 2.18 28.99 2.14
C LEU A 296 3.56 29.17 1.51
N SER A 297 4.33 28.09 1.37
CA SER A 297 5.50 28.12 0.48
C SER A 297 5.05 28.17 -0.99
N ASP A 298 5.95 28.57 -1.90
CA ASP A 298 5.65 28.58 -3.35
C ASP A 298 5.17 27.21 -3.86
N GLU A 299 5.77 26.13 -3.34
CA GLU A 299 5.35 24.76 -3.67
C GLU A 299 3.95 24.43 -3.14
N GLU A 300 3.65 24.78 -1.87
CA GLU A 300 2.33 24.60 -1.27
C GLU A 300 1.25 25.39 -2.04
N MET A 301 1.58 26.62 -2.41
CA MET A 301 0.70 27.53 -3.15
C MET A 301 0.42 27.01 -4.57
N TYR A 302 1.46 26.57 -5.28
CA TYR A 302 1.33 26.00 -6.62
C TYR A 302 0.49 24.72 -6.64
N VAL A 303 0.77 23.78 -5.74
CA VAL A 303 0.01 22.53 -5.65
C VAL A 303 -1.44 22.79 -5.29
N PHE A 304 -1.69 23.70 -4.34
CA PHE A 304 -3.03 24.13 -3.98
C PHE A 304 -3.78 24.74 -5.18
N PHE A 305 -3.14 25.69 -5.88
CA PHE A 305 -3.72 26.34 -7.05
C PHE A 305 -4.03 25.34 -8.18
N ASP A 306 -3.09 24.44 -8.48
CA ASP A 306 -3.23 23.42 -9.53
C ASP A 306 -4.38 22.45 -9.24
N ALA A 307 -4.47 21.96 -8.00
CA ALA A 307 -5.50 21.02 -7.57
C ALA A 307 -6.91 21.60 -7.69
N HIS A 308 -7.09 22.87 -7.32
CA HIS A 308 -8.39 23.56 -7.35
C HIS A 308 -8.72 24.19 -8.71
N ALA A 309 -7.74 24.32 -9.62
CA ALA A 309 -7.98 24.81 -10.98
C ALA A 309 -8.65 23.80 -11.92
N HIS A 310 -8.53 22.49 -11.66
CA HIS A 310 -8.95 21.42 -12.59
C HIS A 310 -10.21 20.65 -12.15
N GLN A 311 -10.93 21.09 -11.12
CA GLN A 311 -12.09 20.35 -10.59
C GLN A 311 -13.39 20.49 -11.39
N GLU A 312 -13.43 21.27 -12.48
CA GLU A 312 -14.62 21.40 -13.32
C GLU A 312 -14.46 20.76 -14.70
N GLY A 313 -14.95 19.52 -14.83
CA GLY A 313 -15.81 19.12 -15.96
C GLY A 313 -15.19 18.74 -17.31
N GLU A 314 -13.91 19.00 -17.57
CA GLU A 314 -13.24 18.47 -18.77
C GLU A 314 -11.93 17.78 -18.36
N GLU A 315 -11.91 16.45 -18.47
CA GLU A 315 -10.65 15.70 -18.57
C GLU A 315 -9.96 16.14 -19.87
N VAL A 316 -9.21 17.24 -19.82
CA VAL A 316 -8.25 17.56 -20.87
C VAL A 316 -7.24 16.40 -20.88
N PRO A 317 -7.06 15.67 -22.00
CA PRO A 317 -6.10 14.58 -22.08
C PRO A 317 -4.72 15.11 -21.71
N ARG A 318 -4.23 14.74 -20.53
CA ARG A 318 -2.87 15.08 -20.11
C ARG A 318 -1.93 14.17 -20.87
N ASP A 319 -1.28 14.69 -21.91
CA ASP A 319 -0.16 14.02 -22.55
C ASP A 319 0.96 13.83 -21.51
N PRO A 320 1.27 12.58 -21.10
CA PRO A 320 2.28 12.31 -20.08
C PRO A 320 3.69 12.75 -20.49
N SER A 321 3.94 12.96 -21.79
CA SER A 321 5.24 13.40 -22.31
C SER A 321 5.56 14.87 -22.00
N ALA A 322 4.55 15.71 -21.73
CA ALA A 322 4.75 17.13 -21.41
C ALA A 322 5.30 17.37 -19.97
N LEU A 323 5.14 16.40 -19.07
CA LEU A 323 5.61 16.50 -17.68
C LEU A 323 7.06 16.02 -17.50
N GLN A 324 7.55 15.10 -18.34
CA GLN A 324 8.90 14.54 -18.21
C GLN A 324 10.04 15.52 -18.57
N ASN A 325 9.76 16.58 -19.35
CA ASN A 325 10.77 17.57 -19.74
C ASN A 325 10.83 18.81 -18.85
N THR A 326 10.03 18.88 -17.78
CA THR A 326 10.10 19.98 -16.82
C THR A 326 11.01 19.58 -15.65
N GLN A 327 12.32 19.50 -15.89
CA GLN A 327 13.27 19.52 -14.78
C GLN A 327 13.08 20.86 -14.05
N LEU A 328 12.48 20.79 -12.86
CA LEU A 328 12.42 21.90 -11.92
C LEU A 328 13.87 22.32 -11.60
N VAL A 329 14.35 23.35 -12.29
CA VAL A 329 15.53 24.10 -11.86
C VAL A 329 15.15 24.71 -10.51
N VAL A 330 15.74 24.18 -9.45
CA VAL A 330 15.60 24.69 -8.09
C VAL A 330 16.11 26.14 -8.08
N GLY A 331 15.19 27.11 -8.12
CA GLY A 331 15.54 28.53 -8.04
C GLY A 331 14.69 29.50 -8.87
N SER A 332 13.71 29.05 -9.66
CA SER A 332 12.79 29.97 -10.34
C SER A 332 11.36 29.44 -10.35
N PRO A 333 10.35 30.26 -10.00
CA PRO A 333 8.95 29.84 -10.12
C PRO A 333 8.66 29.50 -11.59
N PRO A 334 7.89 28.44 -11.88
CA PRO A 334 7.50 28.11 -13.24
C PRO A 334 6.79 29.31 -13.87
N ASN A 335 7.05 29.55 -15.16
CA ASN A 335 6.50 30.67 -15.93
C ASN A 335 4.96 30.67 -15.82
N ALA A 336 4.41 31.45 -14.88
CA ALA A 336 2.98 31.51 -14.57
C ALA A 336 2.13 32.07 -15.73
N SER A 337 2.78 32.53 -16.79
CA SER A 337 2.20 33.02 -18.05
C SER A 337 1.46 31.96 -18.88
N MET A 338 1.67 30.66 -18.62
CA MET A 338 1.24 29.59 -19.54
C MET A 338 -0.04 28.83 -19.17
N ARG A 339 -0.86 29.32 -18.22
CA ARG A 339 -2.14 28.65 -17.89
C ARG A 339 -3.33 29.59 -18.02
N CYS A 340 -4.40 29.06 -18.60
CA CYS A 340 -5.60 29.83 -18.91
C CYS A 340 -6.18 30.47 -17.63
N PRO A 341 -6.44 31.79 -17.64
CA PRO A 341 -7.22 32.42 -16.58
C PRO A 341 -8.59 31.73 -16.52
N LEU A 342 -9.01 31.31 -15.33
CA LEU A 342 -10.37 30.79 -15.12
C LEU A 342 -11.17 31.88 -14.40
N GLU A 343 -12.42 32.07 -14.81
CA GLU A 343 -13.30 33.02 -14.15
C GLU A 343 -13.39 32.76 -12.64
N LEU A 344 -13.41 33.84 -11.87
CA LEU A 344 -13.55 33.86 -10.41
C LEU A 344 -14.84 33.16 -10.00
N SER A 345 -15.91 33.24 -10.80
CA SER A 345 -17.16 32.51 -10.60
C SER A 345 -16.93 31.00 -10.41
N ASN A 346 -16.16 30.37 -11.30
CA ASN A 346 -15.85 28.94 -11.29
C ASN A 346 -14.91 28.57 -10.14
N ARG A 347 -13.92 29.43 -9.86
CA ARG A 347 -12.99 29.23 -8.71
C ARG A 347 -13.69 29.43 -7.37
N VAL A 348 -14.61 30.38 -7.28
CA VAL A 348 -15.43 30.63 -6.10
C VAL A 348 -16.34 29.44 -5.81
N LEU A 349 -16.81 28.71 -6.83
CA LEU A 349 -17.52 27.44 -6.65
C LEU A 349 -16.62 26.33 -6.09
N ALA A 350 -15.39 26.17 -6.62
CA ALA A 350 -14.42 25.23 -6.06
C ALA A 350 -14.08 25.55 -4.59
N TYR A 351 -13.85 26.83 -4.27
CA TYR A 351 -13.59 27.28 -2.90
C TYR A 351 -14.82 27.21 -2.00
N ARG A 352 -16.03 27.37 -2.55
CA ARG A 352 -17.26 27.11 -1.81
C ARG A 352 -17.33 25.66 -1.38
N ARG A 353 -17.09 24.70 -2.28
CA ARG A 353 -17.07 23.27 -1.94
C ARG A 353 -16.03 22.95 -0.87
N PHE A 354 -14.86 23.57 -0.95
CA PHE A 354 -13.82 23.48 0.08
C PHE A 354 -14.33 23.92 1.46
N CYS A 355 -15.11 25.00 1.54
CA CYS A 355 -15.71 25.50 2.78
C CYS A 355 -16.97 24.73 3.23
N GLU A 356 -17.74 24.12 2.32
CA GLU A 356 -19.03 23.47 2.61
C GLU A 356 -18.92 22.19 3.45
N GLY A 357 -17.76 21.50 3.42
CA GLY A 357 -17.52 20.30 4.22
C GLY A 357 -17.40 20.54 5.73
N PHE A 358 -17.29 21.79 6.18
CA PHE A 358 -16.83 22.14 7.53
C PHE A 358 -17.62 23.31 8.14
N THR A 359 -18.94 23.24 8.14
CA THR A 359 -19.70 24.23 8.92
C THR A 359 -19.52 23.98 10.41
N SER A 360 -18.89 24.94 11.10
CA SER A 360 -18.96 25.05 12.56
C SER A 360 -20.40 24.82 13.05
N PRO A 361 -20.63 24.07 14.15
CA PRO A 361 -21.96 23.82 14.70
C PRO A 361 -22.77 25.12 14.90
N THR A 362 -22.10 26.23 15.19
CA THR A 362 -22.73 27.55 15.36
C THR A 362 -23.19 28.21 14.05
N ALA A 363 -22.61 27.86 12.90
CA ALA A 363 -23.00 28.41 11.59
C ALA A 363 -24.17 27.66 10.94
N ALA A 364 -24.47 26.44 11.38
CA ALA A 364 -25.55 25.62 10.83
C ALA A 364 -26.94 26.27 11.01
N HIS A 365 -27.11 27.13 12.01
CA HIS A 365 -28.39 27.79 12.31
C HIS A 365 -28.73 28.95 11.36
N ASN A 366 -27.75 29.49 10.62
CA ASN A 366 -27.95 30.64 9.69
C ASN A 366 -28.01 30.23 8.20
N LYS A 367 -28.03 28.93 7.86
CA LYS A 367 -27.92 28.43 6.48
C LYS A 367 -29.05 28.83 5.52
N GLU A 368 -30.26 29.13 6.02
CA GLU A 368 -31.39 29.51 5.16
C GLU A 368 -31.34 30.95 4.66
N VAL A 369 -30.68 31.86 5.38
CA VAL A 369 -30.61 33.29 5.00
C VAL A 369 -29.54 33.57 3.94
N VAL A 370 -28.45 32.78 3.92
CA VAL A 370 -27.30 33.01 3.04
C VAL A 370 -27.51 32.47 1.61
N LYS A 371 -28.30 31.39 1.42
CA LYS A 371 -28.59 30.83 0.09
C LYS A 371 -29.26 31.85 -0.84
N THR A 372 -30.13 32.71 -0.32
CA THR A 372 -30.91 33.69 -1.09
C THR A 372 -30.13 34.97 -1.41
N SER A 373 -29.12 35.31 -0.60
CA SER A 373 -28.36 36.58 -0.74
C SER A 373 -27.20 36.47 -1.74
N VAL A 374 -26.49 35.33 -1.75
CA VAL A 374 -25.34 35.13 -2.66
C VAL A 374 -25.77 34.94 -4.11
N GLN A 375 -26.91 34.30 -4.37
CA GLN A 375 -27.43 34.12 -5.73
C GLN A 375 -27.92 35.44 -6.35
N LYS A 376 -28.42 36.38 -5.54
CA LYS A 376 -28.87 37.71 -6.01
C LYS A 376 -27.74 38.72 -6.19
N GLN A 377 -26.68 38.68 -5.39
CA GLN A 377 -25.57 39.63 -5.51
C GLN A 377 -24.62 39.34 -6.69
N TYR A 378 -24.63 38.13 -7.25
CA TYR A 378 -23.75 37.76 -8.36
C TYR A 378 -24.41 37.77 -9.74
N LEU A 379 -25.75 37.81 -9.83
CA LEU A 379 -26.47 37.86 -11.10
C LEU A 379 -26.90 39.29 -11.52
N VAL A 380 -26.77 40.29 -10.65
CA VAL A 380 -27.33 41.64 -10.89
C VAL A 380 -26.30 42.77 -10.70
N GLY A 381 -25.07 42.45 -10.29
CA GLY A 381 -24.09 43.45 -9.85
C GLY A 381 -22.67 43.19 -10.33
N TRP A 382 -22.53 42.75 -11.59
CA TRP A 382 -21.29 42.74 -12.36
C TRP A 382 -21.54 43.42 -13.69
#